data_AF-A0A3M6VR27-F1
#
_entry.id   AF-A0A3M6VR27-F1
#
_cell.length_a   1.000
_cell.length_b   1.000
_cell.length_c   1.000
_cell.angle_alpha   90.00
_cell.angle_beta   90.00
_cell.angle_gamma   90.00
#
_symmetry.space_group_name_H-M   'P 1'
#
loop_
_entity.id
_entity.type
_entity.pdbx_description
1 polymer ?
#
loop_
_entity_poly.entity_id
_entity_poly.type
_entity_poly.pdbx_seq_one_letter_code
_entity_poly.pdbx_strand_id
1 'polypeptide(L)'
;MLGSEENKVAVLFKLLKLHLTNGKVFQSPVYNKWITFVASRYADDNAAFAAMFPFLAKYLKGDELVKLLVSGLKLKKTKISATRRLKKETKKLIKSWVDSGKDEAYVFELLGLDSERKTNNIHLKNLWKSFVRAKQDKPSRE
;
A
#
# COMPACT_ATOMS: atom_id res chain seq x y z
N MET A 1 18.31 -3.44 -19.25
CA MET A 1 17.33 -2.44 -19.75
C MET A 1 16.30 -1.98 -18.71
N LEU A 2 16.11 -2.63 -17.54
CA LEU A 2 15.11 -2.18 -16.54
C LEU A 2 15.42 -0.82 -15.88
N GLY A 3 16.69 -0.41 -15.81
CA GLY A 3 17.09 0.85 -15.16
C GLY A 3 16.68 2.14 -15.86
N SER A 4 16.43 2.13 -17.18
CA SER A 4 16.04 3.36 -17.91
C SER A 4 14.60 3.76 -17.65
N GLU A 5 13.67 2.80 -17.64
CA GLU A 5 12.25 3.09 -17.41
C GLU A 5 11.99 3.43 -15.94
N GLU A 6 12.60 2.72 -14.99
CA GLU A 6 12.50 3.07 -13.57
C GLU A 6 13.01 4.49 -13.29
N ASN A 7 14.10 4.90 -13.96
CA ASN A 7 14.60 6.27 -13.85
C ASN A 7 13.61 7.31 -14.41
N LYS A 8 12.99 7.04 -15.56
CA LYS A 8 11.95 7.93 -16.13
C LYS A 8 10.74 8.06 -15.22
N VAL A 9 10.29 6.95 -14.62
CA VAL A 9 9.21 6.95 -13.62
C VAL A 9 9.56 7.85 -12.43
N ALA A 10 10.79 7.74 -11.93
CA ALA A 10 11.29 8.55 -10.82
C ALA A 10 11.37 10.04 -11.16
N VAL A 11 11.91 10.37 -12.34
CA VAL A 11 12.06 11.74 -12.83
C VAL A 11 10.69 12.40 -12.97
N LEU A 12 9.72 11.73 -13.59
CA LEU A 12 8.39 12.30 -13.76
C LEU A 12 7.67 12.47 -12.42
N PHE A 13 7.82 11.54 -11.47
CA PHE A 13 7.26 11.67 -10.12
C PHE A 13 7.76 12.94 -9.41
N LYS A 14 9.05 13.25 -9.57
CA LYS A 14 9.66 14.47 -9.03
C LYS A 14 9.23 15.72 -9.77
N LEU A 15 9.22 15.67 -11.11
CA LEU A 15 8.81 16.80 -11.97
C LEU A 15 7.38 17.25 -11.67
N LEU A 16 6.48 16.31 -11.45
CA LEU A 16 5.09 16.56 -11.05
C LEU A 16 4.94 16.94 -9.58
N LYS A 17 6.04 17.08 -8.84
CA LYS A 17 6.09 17.45 -7.41
C LYS A 17 5.26 16.54 -6.50
N LEU A 18 5.01 15.29 -6.91
CA LEU A 18 4.19 14.34 -6.14
C LEU A 18 4.83 13.97 -4.79
N HIS A 19 6.17 14.02 -4.72
CA HIS A 19 6.93 13.84 -3.48
C HIS A 19 6.71 14.94 -2.43
N LEU A 20 6.19 16.12 -2.82
CA LEU A 20 5.98 17.28 -1.93
C LEU A 20 4.54 17.33 -1.39
N THR A 21 3.73 16.31 -1.64
CA THR A 21 2.31 16.28 -1.25
C THR A 21 2.08 15.92 0.23
N ASN A 22 3.14 15.76 1.03
CA ASN A 22 3.06 15.39 2.46
C ASN A 22 2.12 14.20 2.74
N GLY A 23 2.20 13.17 1.90
CA GLY A 23 1.38 11.95 2.03
C GLY A 23 -0.01 12.05 1.38
N LYS A 24 -0.38 13.20 0.82
CA LYS A 24 -1.65 13.40 0.07
C LYS A 24 -1.47 13.19 -1.44
N VAL A 25 -0.62 12.22 -1.82
CA VAL A 25 -0.23 12.00 -3.23
C VAL A 25 -1.46 11.79 -4.13
N PHE A 26 -2.45 11.05 -3.63
CA PHE A 26 -3.69 10.74 -4.37
C PHE A 26 -4.61 11.94 -4.60
N GLN A 27 -4.46 13.01 -3.81
CA GLN A 27 -5.27 14.23 -3.96
C GLN A 27 -4.65 15.19 -4.98
N SER A 28 -3.43 14.92 -5.44
CA SER A 28 -2.78 15.75 -6.45
C SER A 28 -3.50 15.62 -7.80
N PRO A 29 -3.91 16.73 -8.44
CA PRO A 29 -4.60 16.68 -9.74
C PRO A 29 -3.72 16.11 -10.86
N VAL A 30 -2.40 16.08 -10.65
CA VAL A 30 -1.43 15.53 -11.62
C VAL A 30 -1.01 14.08 -11.30
N TYR A 31 -1.54 13.48 -10.23
CA TYR A 31 -1.28 12.09 -9.88
C TYR A 31 -1.68 11.13 -11.01
N ASN A 32 -2.87 11.32 -11.58
CA ASN A 32 -3.36 10.48 -12.68
C ASN A 32 -2.45 10.55 -13.92
N LYS A 33 -1.85 11.72 -14.20
CA LYS A 33 -0.87 11.85 -15.31
C LYS A 33 0.34 10.94 -15.10
N TRP A 34 0.85 10.87 -13.87
CA TRP A 34 1.95 9.97 -13.54
C TRP A 34 1.54 8.50 -13.67
N ILE A 35 0.37 8.12 -13.14
CA ILE A 35 -0.13 6.73 -13.24
C ILE A 35 -0.29 6.30 -14.69
N THR A 36 -0.92 7.11 -15.54
CA THR A 36 -1.07 6.82 -16.97
C THR A 36 0.27 6.69 -17.66
N PHE A 37 1.24 7.57 -17.35
CA PHE A 37 2.58 7.44 -17.87
C PHE A 37 3.22 6.11 -17.47
N VAL A 38 3.19 5.74 -16.18
CA VAL A 38 3.81 4.48 -15.74
C VAL A 38 3.13 3.29 -16.39
N ALA A 39 1.79 3.24 -16.43
CA ALA A 39 1.05 2.16 -17.06
C ALA A 39 1.44 1.97 -18.54
N SER A 40 1.75 3.04 -19.27
CA SER A 40 2.18 2.95 -20.68
C SER A 40 3.63 2.46 -20.86
N ARG A 41 4.42 2.28 -19.80
CA ARG A 41 5.84 1.88 -19.88
C ARG A 41 6.10 0.43 -19.48
N TYR A 42 5.10 -0.25 -18.93
CA TYR A 42 5.23 -1.62 -18.45
C TYR A 42 4.27 -2.53 -19.21
N ALA A 43 4.65 -3.81 -19.32
CA ALA A 43 3.91 -4.79 -20.11
C ALA A 43 2.48 -5.05 -19.59
N ASP A 44 2.27 -4.87 -18.27
CA ASP A 44 0.99 -5.09 -17.62
C ASP A 44 0.85 -4.26 -16.33
N ASP A 45 -0.36 -4.23 -15.78
CA ASP A 45 -0.69 -3.52 -14.54
C ASP A 45 0.08 -4.07 -13.34
N ASN A 46 0.46 -5.35 -13.34
CA ASN A 46 1.18 -5.98 -12.24
C ASN A 46 2.63 -5.45 -12.15
N ALA A 47 3.28 -5.30 -13.30
CA ALA A 47 4.60 -4.72 -13.47
C ALA A 47 4.57 -3.20 -13.22
N ALA A 48 3.55 -2.50 -13.74
CA ALA A 48 3.34 -1.08 -13.46
C ALA A 48 3.15 -0.83 -11.95
N PHE A 49 2.29 -1.60 -11.28
CA PHE A 49 2.11 -1.52 -9.82
C PHE A 49 3.44 -1.78 -9.08
N ALA A 50 4.20 -2.78 -9.51
CA ALA A 50 5.50 -3.07 -8.91
C ALA A 50 6.47 -1.89 -9.02
N ALA A 51 6.47 -1.18 -10.14
CA ALA A 51 7.32 -0.03 -10.40
C ALA A 51 6.87 1.23 -9.65
N MET A 52 5.56 1.47 -9.54
CA MET A 52 5.01 2.63 -8.83
C MET A 52 5.17 2.52 -7.31
N PHE A 53 5.03 1.31 -6.76
CA PHE A 53 4.91 1.10 -5.32
C PHE A 53 6.04 1.73 -4.48
N PRO A 54 7.34 1.59 -4.80
CA PRO A 54 8.41 2.18 -3.98
C PRO A 54 8.32 3.70 -3.86
N PHE A 55 7.87 4.38 -4.92
CA PHE A 55 7.70 5.84 -4.92
C PHE A 55 6.51 6.24 -4.05
N LEU A 56 5.38 5.55 -4.19
CA LEU A 56 4.20 5.83 -3.38
C LEU A 56 4.43 5.48 -1.90
N ALA A 57 4.96 4.30 -1.61
CA ALA A 57 5.19 3.82 -0.24
C ALA A 57 6.23 4.65 0.53
N LYS A 58 7.07 5.43 -0.17
CA LYS A 58 7.98 6.38 0.47
C LYS A 58 7.25 7.57 1.11
N TYR A 59 6.14 8.01 0.51
CA TYR A 59 5.43 9.23 0.93
C TYR A 59 4.08 8.93 1.58
N LEU A 60 3.44 7.82 1.24
CA LEU A 60 2.26 7.32 1.92
C LEU A 60 2.67 6.65 3.22
N LYS A 61 1.99 6.98 4.32
CA LYS A 61 2.21 6.40 5.65
C LYS A 61 0.89 5.89 6.22
N GLY A 62 0.99 4.96 7.17
CA GLY A 62 -0.16 4.44 7.90
C GLY A 62 -1.27 3.99 6.96
N ASP A 63 -2.45 4.55 7.16
CA ASP A 63 -3.69 4.11 6.52
C ASP A 63 -3.67 4.30 4.99
N GLU A 64 -3.00 5.33 4.47
CA GLU A 64 -2.91 5.56 3.02
C GLU A 64 -2.07 4.51 2.29
N LEU A 65 -0.99 4.02 2.92
CA LEU A 65 -0.22 2.90 2.39
C LEU A 65 -1.06 1.60 2.39
N VAL A 66 -1.87 1.41 3.43
CA VAL A 66 -2.75 0.24 3.55
C VAL A 66 -3.83 0.28 2.48
N LYS A 67 -4.49 1.43 2.26
CA LYS A 67 -5.48 1.62 1.20
C LYS A 67 -4.91 1.33 -0.19
N LEU A 68 -3.66 1.72 -0.47
CA LEU A 68 -2.97 1.37 -1.72
C LEU A 68 -2.83 -0.14 -1.89
N LEU A 69 -2.35 -0.84 -0.85
CA LEU A 69 -2.17 -2.28 -0.87
C LEU A 69 -3.50 -3.03 -1.02
N VAL A 70 -4.53 -2.62 -0.26
CA VAL A 70 -5.89 -3.18 -0.35
C VAL A 70 -6.46 -3.00 -1.75
N SER A 71 -6.33 -1.81 -2.35
CA SER A 71 -6.78 -1.55 -3.72
C SER A 71 -6.08 -2.45 -4.73
N GLY A 72 -4.75 -2.59 -4.62
CA GLY A 72 -3.98 -3.49 -5.47
C GLY A 72 -4.34 -4.99 -5.29
N LEU A 73 -4.83 -5.39 -4.12
CA LEU A 73 -5.26 -6.76 -3.81
C LEU A 73 -6.68 -7.08 -4.29
N LYS A 74 -7.53 -6.06 -4.48
CA LYS A 74 -8.90 -6.21 -5.00
C LYS A 74 -8.92 -6.49 -6.50
N LEU A 75 -7.93 -6.02 -7.25
CA LEU A 75 -7.86 -6.16 -8.70
C LEU A 75 -7.04 -7.39 -9.11
N LYS A 76 -7.62 -8.29 -9.93
CA LYS A 76 -6.93 -9.50 -10.43
C LYS A 76 -5.59 -9.16 -11.10
N LYS A 77 -5.55 -8.06 -11.86
CA LYS A 77 -4.39 -7.64 -12.65
C LYS A 77 -3.20 -7.15 -11.81
N THR A 78 -3.39 -6.74 -10.55
CA THR A 78 -2.31 -6.23 -9.68
C THR A 78 -2.07 -7.10 -8.45
N LYS A 79 -2.91 -8.13 -8.23
CA LYS A 79 -2.95 -8.93 -7.00
C LYS A 79 -1.61 -9.57 -6.64
N ILE A 80 -0.85 -10.04 -7.61
CA ILE A 80 0.42 -10.74 -7.37
C ILE A 80 1.45 -9.76 -6.78
N SER A 81 1.68 -8.63 -7.44
CA SER A 81 2.59 -7.60 -6.97
C SER A 81 2.12 -7.01 -5.65
N ALA A 82 0.83 -6.70 -5.49
CA ALA A 82 0.27 -6.20 -4.23
C ALA A 82 0.47 -7.19 -3.07
N THR A 83 0.29 -8.50 -3.30
CA THR A 83 0.55 -9.55 -2.30
C THR A 83 2.02 -9.56 -1.88
N ARG A 84 2.93 -9.48 -2.85
CA ARG A 84 4.38 -9.44 -2.58
C ARG A 84 4.78 -8.19 -1.80
N ARG A 85 4.17 -7.04 -2.09
CA ARG A 85 4.41 -5.79 -1.37
C ARG A 85 3.82 -5.85 0.05
N LEU A 86 2.60 -6.33 0.21
CA LEU A 86 1.98 -6.53 1.53
C LEU A 86 2.89 -7.35 2.46
N LYS A 87 3.39 -8.49 1.99
CA LYS A 87 4.32 -9.34 2.75
C LYS A 87 5.56 -8.57 3.25
N LYS A 88 6.09 -7.65 2.45
CA LYS A 88 7.26 -6.84 2.82
C LYS A 88 6.92 -5.76 3.84
N GLU A 89 5.71 -5.19 3.78
CA GLU A 89 5.28 -4.13 4.69
C GLU A 89 4.64 -4.66 5.99
N THR A 90 4.21 -5.93 6.05
CA THR A 90 3.50 -6.55 7.18
C THR A 90 4.11 -6.22 8.54
N LYS A 91 5.41 -6.46 8.73
CA LYS A 91 6.06 -6.24 10.03
C LYS A 91 6.01 -4.76 10.45
N LYS A 92 6.21 -3.83 9.50
CA LYS A 92 6.17 -2.38 9.75
C LYS A 92 4.76 -1.91 10.06
N LEU A 93 3.76 -2.40 9.32
CA LEU A 93 2.35 -2.07 9.53
C LEU A 93 1.88 -2.53 10.93
N ILE A 94 2.12 -3.80 11.27
CA ILE A 94 1.76 -4.35 12.58
C ILE A 94 2.42 -3.53 13.70
N LYS A 95 3.74 -3.31 13.63
CA LYS A 95 4.45 -2.51 14.62
C LYS A 95 3.84 -1.12 14.76
N SER A 96 3.60 -0.44 13.64
CA SER A 96 2.99 0.89 13.63
C SER A 96 1.62 0.93 14.31
N TRP A 97 0.77 -0.06 14.04
CA TRP A 97 -0.57 -0.14 14.63
C TRP A 97 -0.52 -0.46 16.12
N VAL A 98 0.35 -1.37 16.55
CA VAL A 98 0.55 -1.73 17.96
C VAL A 98 1.15 -0.56 18.75
N ASP A 99 2.11 0.16 18.17
CA ASP A 99 2.75 1.31 18.82
C ASP A 99 1.80 2.50 18.97
N SER A 100 0.92 2.70 17.99
CA SER A 100 -0.12 3.74 18.03
C SER A 100 -1.41 3.31 18.71
N GLY A 101 -1.47 2.10 19.27
CA GLY A 101 -2.63 1.59 20.00
C GLY A 101 -3.90 1.51 19.14
N LYS A 102 -3.78 1.23 17.83
CA LYS A 102 -4.94 1.16 16.93
C LYS A 102 -5.98 0.17 17.43
N ASP A 103 -7.24 0.50 17.19
CA ASP A 103 -8.37 -0.37 17.49
C ASP A 103 -8.45 -1.55 16.51
N GLU A 104 -8.92 -2.70 16.99
CA GLU A 104 -8.99 -3.94 16.20
C GLU A 104 -10.09 -3.89 15.15
N ALA A 105 -11.26 -3.33 15.47
CA ALA A 105 -12.35 -3.13 14.53
C ALA A 105 -11.94 -2.09 13.47
N TYR A 106 -11.30 -1.01 13.88
CA TYR A 106 -10.76 -0.01 12.95
C TYR A 106 -9.80 -0.64 11.91
N VAL A 107 -8.82 -1.46 12.35
CA VAL A 107 -7.90 -2.11 11.42
C VAL A 107 -8.63 -3.15 10.56
N PHE A 108 -9.66 -3.81 11.08
CA PHE A 108 -10.48 -4.73 10.31
C PHE A 108 -11.19 -4.04 9.13
N GLU A 109 -11.81 -2.89 9.38
CA GLU A 109 -12.47 -2.04 8.38
C GLU A 109 -11.45 -1.44 7.40
N LEU A 110 -10.31 -0.95 7.88
CA LEU A 110 -9.24 -0.41 7.03
C LEU A 110 -8.73 -1.44 6.01
N LEU A 111 -8.70 -2.71 6.40
CA LEU A 111 -8.35 -3.83 5.51
C LEU A 111 -9.51 -4.25 4.59
N GLY A 112 -10.70 -3.66 4.75
CA GLY A 112 -11.92 -3.95 3.99
C GLY A 112 -12.42 -5.38 4.20
N LEU A 113 -12.27 -5.90 5.42
CA LEU A 113 -12.71 -7.25 5.79
C LEU A 113 -14.18 -7.31 6.19
N ASP A 114 -14.78 -6.17 6.48
CA ASP A 114 -16.19 -5.91 6.83
C ASP A 114 -17.12 -5.78 5.61
N SER A 115 -16.59 -5.32 4.47
CA SER A 115 -17.41 -4.98 3.30
C SER A 115 -18.25 -6.17 2.77
N GLU A 116 -19.50 -5.89 2.37
CA GLU A 116 -20.50 -6.86 1.89
C GLU A 116 -20.03 -7.70 0.69
N ARG A 117 -19.08 -7.18 -0.10
CA ARG A 117 -18.44 -7.94 -1.19
C ARG A 117 -17.45 -9.01 -0.69
N LYS A 118 -17.30 -9.16 0.63
CA LYS A 118 -16.37 -10.05 1.36
C LYS A 118 -15.05 -10.18 0.63
N THR A 119 -14.08 -9.31 0.92
CA THR A 119 -12.72 -9.54 0.41
C THR A 119 -12.22 -10.87 0.98
N ASN A 120 -12.32 -11.96 0.22
CA ASN A 120 -11.81 -13.27 0.64
C ASN A 120 -10.29 -13.35 0.42
N ASN A 121 -9.60 -12.26 0.77
CA ASN A 121 -8.16 -12.18 0.65
C ASN A 121 -7.54 -12.75 1.94
N ILE A 122 -7.09 -13.99 1.86
CA ILE A 122 -6.46 -14.68 2.98
C ILE A 122 -5.26 -13.93 3.56
N HIS A 123 -4.54 -13.14 2.74
CA HIS A 123 -3.41 -12.35 3.22
C HIS A 123 -3.84 -11.17 4.10
N LEU A 124 -4.95 -10.50 3.76
CA LEU A 124 -5.50 -9.42 4.59
C LEU A 124 -6.07 -9.97 5.91
N LYS A 125 -6.78 -11.11 5.85
CA LYS A 125 -7.27 -11.82 7.04
C LYS A 125 -6.12 -12.23 7.97
N ASN A 126 -5.04 -12.78 7.41
CA ASN A 126 -3.88 -13.18 8.19
C ASN A 126 -3.14 -11.97 8.77
N LEU A 127 -3.05 -10.86 8.03
CA LEU A 127 -2.47 -9.61 8.53
C LEU A 127 -3.24 -9.10 9.75
N TRP A 128 -4.58 -9.06 9.68
CA TRP A 128 -5.41 -8.66 10.82
C TRP A 128 -5.21 -9.59 12.02
N LYS A 129 -5.26 -10.92 11.83
CA LYS A 129 -5.02 -11.89 12.91
C LYS A 129 -3.63 -11.74 13.55
N SER A 130 -2.60 -11.45 12.76
CA SER A 130 -1.25 -11.19 13.28
C SER A 130 -1.16 -9.88 14.05
N PHE A 131 -1.90 -8.85 13.65
CA PHE A 131 -2.00 -7.60 14.39
C PHE A 131 -2.65 -7.79 15.76
N VAL A 132 -3.79 -8.47 15.83
CA VAL A 132 -4.50 -8.77 17.10
C VAL A 132 -3.60 -9.51 18.08
N ARG A 133 -2.90 -10.58 17.62
CA ARG A 133 -1.94 -11.31 18.46
C ARG A 133 -0.82 -10.41 18.98
N ALA A 134 -0.19 -9.64 18.09
CA ALA A 134 0.89 -8.74 18.48
C ALA A 134 0.46 -7.63 19.47
N LYS A 135 -0.83 -7.25 19.46
CA LYS A 135 -1.40 -6.33 20.43
C LYS A 135 -1.59 -6.97 21.81
N GLN A 136 -2.00 -8.24 21.86
CA GLN A 136 -2.16 -9.03 23.09
C GLN A 136 -0.81 -9.37 23.75
N ASP A 137 0.20 -9.67 22.94
CA ASP A 137 1.55 -10.00 23.41
C ASP A 137 2.31 -8.78 23.96
N LYS A 138 1.79 -7.56 23.81
CA LYS A 138 2.40 -6.35 24.34
C LYS A 138 2.06 -6.24 25.82
N PRO A 139 3.03 -6.33 26.75
CA PRO A 139 2.75 -6.20 28.17
C PRO A 139 2.08 -4.86 28.46
N SER A 140 1.04 -4.89 29.29
CA SER A 140 0.44 -3.69 29.87
C SER A 140 1.55 -2.84 30.45
N ARG A 141 1.62 -1.55 30.10
CA ARG A 141 2.52 -0.63 30.80
C ARG A 141 2.00 -0.51 32.23
N GLU A 142 2.70 -1.15 33.15
CA GLU A 142 2.63 -0.87 34.60
C GLU A 142 3.00 0.60 34.88
#